data_AF-A0A523VZG6-F1
#
_entry.id   AF-A0A523VZG6-F1
#
_cell.length_a   1.000
_cell.length_b   1.000
_cell.length_c   1.000
_cell.angle_alpha   90.00
_cell.angle_beta   90.00
_cell.angle_gamma   90.00
#
_symmetry.space_group_name_H-M   'P 1'
#
loop_
_entity.id
_entity.type
_entity.pdbx_description
1 polymer ?
#
loop_
_entity_poly.entity_id
_entity_poly.type
_entity_poly.pdbx_seq_one_letter_code
_entity_poly.pdbx_strand_id
1 'polypeptide(L)'
;MIEVVITIVLIAKTKDDVGKAAIDVFSFSHLIFGYFLYPILHSIIYISVRVYSNFACLLGTVLMSLFWEVIENSLLYRKGIKFGNRRDSLKNSLMDIFFFSSSGVISMYNLTHGLIYFLISTFLFLNSLLFLITVYAFKILGFSSPLSKLKKN
;
A
#
# COMPACT_ATOMS: atom_id res chain seq x y z
N MET A 1 -32.03 -11.37 20.08
CA MET A 1 -30.99 -11.95 19.20
C MET A 1 -30.59 -10.85 18.22
N ILE A 2 -29.44 -10.21 18.44
CA ILE A 2 -29.00 -9.08 17.60
C ILE A 2 -28.30 -9.72 16.40
N GLU A 3 -28.95 -9.70 15.24
CA GLU A 3 -28.27 -9.98 13.97
C GLU A 3 -27.24 -8.87 13.76
N VAL A 4 -25.99 -9.15 14.11
CA VAL A 4 -24.86 -8.33 13.68
C VAL A 4 -24.70 -8.63 12.19
N VAL A 5 -25.41 -7.87 11.36
CA VAL A 5 -25.17 -7.84 9.92
C VAL A 5 -23.78 -7.24 9.73
N ILE A 6 -22.77 -8.10 9.57
CA ILE A 6 -21.42 -7.70 9.20
C ILE A 6 -21.49 -7.27 7.74
N THR A 7 -21.80 -6.00 7.50
CA THR A 7 -21.67 -5.41 6.17
C THR A 7 -20.19 -5.38 5.83
N ILE A 8 -19.74 -6.29 4.96
CA ILE A 8 -18.36 -6.33 4.49
C ILE A 8 -18.14 -5.14 3.55
N VAL A 9 -17.67 -4.03 4.11
CA VAL A 9 -17.16 -2.92 3.31
C VAL A 9 -15.80 -3.32 2.76
N LEU A 10 -15.76 -3.67 1.47
CA LEU A 10 -14.53 -4.04 0.74
C LEU A 10 -13.68 -2.82 0.39
N ILE A 11 -14.30 -1.75 -0.08
CA ILE A 11 -13.61 -0.54 -0.55
C ILE A 11 -14.20 0.65 0.19
N ALA A 12 -13.36 1.52 0.75
CA ALA A 12 -13.79 2.74 1.42
C ALA A 12 -14.52 3.66 0.43
N LYS A 13 -15.71 4.13 0.80
CA LYS A 13 -16.52 5.06 -0.01
C LYS A 13 -16.53 6.46 0.57
N THR A 14 -16.45 6.57 1.89
CA THR A 14 -16.44 7.84 2.63
C THR A 14 -15.21 7.92 3.54
N LYS A 15 -14.97 9.10 4.12
CA LYS A 15 -13.89 9.30 5.11
C LYS A 15 -14.03 8.38 6.31
N ASP A 16 -15.26 8.08 6.72
CA ASP A 16 -15.54 7.27 7.90
C ASP A 16 -15.26 5.78 7.71
N ASP A 17 -15.12 5.36 6.44
CA ASP A 17 -14.75 4.00 6.06
C ASP A 17 -13.22 3.77 6.08
N VAL A 18 -12.42 4.83 6.16
CA VAL A 18 -10.95 4.75 6.11
C VAL A 18 -10.41 4.02 7.35
N GLY A 19 -9.54 3.03 7.17
CA GLY A 19 -9.12 2.06 8.20
C GLY A 19 -10.16 0.99 8.54
N LYS A 20 -11.44 1.19 8.19
CA LYS A 20 -12.52 0.21 8.42
C LYS A 20 -12.86 -0.63 7.20
N ALA A 21 -12.58 -0.19 5.98
CA ALA A 21 -12.74 -0.99 4.76
C ALA A 21 -11.51 -1.88 4.54
N ALA A 22 -11.60 -2.92 3.69
CA ALA A 22 -10.41 -3.72 3.38
C ALA A 22 -9.40 -2.88 2.57
N ILE A 23 -9.87 -2.17 1.55
CA ILE A 23 -9.07 -1.26 0.73
C ILE A 23 -9.47 0.18 1.06
N ASP A 24 -8.50 1.00 1.44
CA ASP A 24 -8.67 2.44 1.58
C ASP A 24 -7.60 3.23 0.79
N VAL A 25 -7.62 4.55 0.91
CA VAL A 25 -6.70 5.43 0.17
C VAL A 25 -5.24 5.21 0.53
N PHE A 26 -4.95 4.76 1.75
CA PHE A 26 -3.60 4.50 2.25
C PHE A 26 -3.12 3.10 1.88
N SER A 27 -4.01 2.14 1.64
CA SER A 27 -3.64 0.80 1.17
C SER A 27 -2.74 0.83 -0.08
N PHE A 28 -2.92 1.81 -0.96
CA PHE A 28 -2.12 1.96 -2.17
C PHE A 28 -0.66 2.37 -1.91
N SER A 29 -0.33 3.00 -0.77
CA SER A 29 1.06 3.33 -0.43
C SER A 29 1.89 2.06 -0.14
N HIS A 30 1.25 1.01 0.38
CA HIS A 30 1.87 -0.29 0.62
C HIS A 30 2.38 -0.96 -0.66
N LEU A 31 1.72 -0.70 -1.80
CA LEU A 31 2.22 -1.14 -3.11
C LEU A 31 3.57 -0.48 -3.44
N ILE A 32 3.78 0.79 -3.06
CA ILE A 32 5.07 1.49 -3.29
C ILE A 32 6.15 0.84 -2.42
N PHE A 33 5.85 0.65 -1.13
CA PHE A 33 6.83 0.09 -0.19
C PHE A 33 7.26 -1.32 -0.57
N GLY A 34 6.31 -2.19 -0.94
CA GLY A 34 6.63 -3.54 -1.39
C GLY A 34 7.43 -3.57 -2.68
N TYR A 35 7.05 -2.74 -3.66
CA TYR A 35 7.75 -2.64 -4.94
C TYR A 35 9.22 -2.25 -4.76
N PHE A 36 9.52 -1.27 -3.90
CA PHE A 36 10.89 -0.80 -3.68
C PHE A 36 11.68 -1.59 -2.64
N LEU A 37 11.01 -2.24 -1.69
CA LEU A 37 11.72 -3.09 -0.73
C LEU A 37 12.40 -4.28 -1.42
N TYR A 38 11.77 -4.86 -2.43
CA TYR A 38 12.34 -6.00 -3.17
C TYR A 38 13.75 -5.72 -3.72
N PRO A 39 14.01 -4.69 -4.55
CA PRO A 39 15.34 -4.41 -5.08
C PRO A 39 16.34 -4.01 -3.98
N ILE A 40 15.88 -3.43 -2.87
CA ILE A 40 16.71 -3.15 -1.70
C ILE A 40 17.19 -4.46 -1.06
N LEU A 41 16.28 -5.38 -0.75
CA LEU A 41 16.63 -6.69 -0.20
C LEU A 41 17.52 -7.47 -1.16
N HIS A 42 17.20 -7.45 -2.45
CA HIS A 42 17.99 -8.07 -3.50
C HIS A 42 19.44 -7.54 -3.51
N SER A 43 19.61 -6.23 -3.39
CA SER A 43 20.93 -5.59 -3.32
C SER A 43 21.69 -5.95 -2.03
N ILE A 44 21.02 -5.90 -0.88
CA ILE A 44 21.60 -6.23 0.42
C ILE A 44 22.09 -7.68 0.44
N ILE A 45 21.26 -8.62 0.00
CA ILE A 45 21.61 -10.04 -0.05
C ILE A 45 22.78 -10.27 -1.00
N TYR A 46 22.75 -9.70 -2.20
CA TYR A 46 23.86 -9.84 -3.14
C TYR A 46 25.18 -9.28 -2.59
N ILE A 47 25.16 -8.10 -1.96
CA ILE A 47 26.36 -7.51 -1.35
C ILE A 47 26.90 -8.39 -0.22
N SER A 48 26.00 -8.97 0.60
CA SER A 48 26.38 -9.71 1.81
C SER A 48 26.89 -11.11 1.52
N VAL A 49 26.21 -11.86 0.63
CA VAL A 49 26.49 -13.29 0.41
C VAL A 49 26.93 -13.62 -1.02
N ARG A 50 26.97 -12.63 -1.94
CA ARG A 50 27.34 -12.80 -3.36
C ARG A 50 26.48 -13.81 -4.14
N VAL A 51 25.27 -14.08 -3.65
CA VAL A 51 24.29 -14.99 -4.27
C VAL A 51 22.97 -14.24 -4.42
N TYR A 52 22.37 -14.32 -5.60
CA TYR A 52 21.00 -13.85 -5.82
C TYR A 52 20.00 -14.91 -5.35
N SER A 53 19.10 -14.54 -4.44
CA SER A 53 18.04 -15.43 -3.97
C SER A 53 16.70 -14.70 -3.97
N ASN A 54 15.94 -14.87 -5.05
CA ASN A 54 14.61 -14.30 -5.20
C ASN A 54 13.67 -14.78 -4.08
N PHE A 55 13.76 -16.07 -3.71
CA PHE A 55 12.97 -16.64 -2.62
C PHE A 55 13.23 -15.93 -1.29
N ALA A 56 14.50 -15.74 -0.92
CA ALA A 56 14.86 -15.06 0.32
C ALA A 56 14.39 -13.58 0.31
N CYS A 57 14.51 -12.90 -0.84
CA CYS A 57 14.01 -11.54 -1.01
C CYS A 57 12.49 -11.46 -0.80
N LEU A 58 11.73 -12.35 -1.46
CA LEU A 58 10.27 -12.38 -1.34
C LEU A 58 9.81 -12.74 0.08
N LEU A 59 10.46 -13.72 0.71
CA LEU A 59 10.19 -14.06 2.11
C LEU A 59 10.47 -12.86 3.02
N GLY A 60 11.59 -12.16 2.81
CA GLY A 60 11.90 -10.91 3.51
C GLY A 60 10.86 -9.82 3.28
N THR A 61 10.32 -9.68 2.06
CA THR A 61 9.24 -8.73 1.75
C THR A 61 7.97 -9.06 2.53
N VAL A 62 7.58 -10.33 2.62
CA VAL A 62 6.40 -10.76 3.41
C VAL A 62 6.62 -10.55 4.91
N LEU A 63 7.82 -10.88 5.43
CA LEU A 63 8.12 -10.64 6.85
C LEU A 63 8.13 -9.14 7.18
N MET A 64 8.66 -8.31 6.28
CA MET A 64 8.68 -6.87 6.48
C MET A 64 7.28 -6.25 6.37
N SER A 65 6.39 -6.77 5.52
CA SER A 65 5.01 -6.29 5.45
C SER A 65 4.24 -6.58 6.74
N LEU A 66 4.40 -7.79 7.30
CA LEU A 66 3.87 -8.14 8.62
C LEU A 66 4.43 -7.24 9.72
N PHE A 67 5.75 -7.03 9.73
CA PHE A 67 6.41 -6.20 10.73
C PHE A 67 5.99 -4.73 10.64
N TRP A 68 5.89 -4.19 9.42
CA TRP A 68 5.43 -2.83 9.17
C TRP A 68 4.01 -2.62 9.69
N GLU A 69 3.11 -3.55 9.38
CA GLU A 69 1.71 -3.50 9.80
C GLU A 69 1.58 -3.49 11.34
N VAL A 70 2.39 -4.30 12.03
CA VAL A 70 2.47 -4.30 13.49
C VAL A 70 2.99 -2.96 14.01
N ILE A 71 4.07 -2.40 13.43
CA ILE A 71 4.60 -1.09 13.84
C ILE A 71 3.54 0.01 13.65
N GLU A 72 2.87 0.03 12.50
CA GLU A 72 1.90 1.05 12.15
C GLU A 72 0.73 1.02 13.14
N ASN A 73 0.13 -0.15 13.35
CA ASN A 73 -1.05 -0.31 14.19
C ASN A 73 -0.76 -0.42 15.70
N SER A 74 0.51 -0.41 16.12
CA SER A 74 0.90 -0.35 17.53
C SER A 74 1.65 0.94 17.87
N LEU A 75 2.85 1.13 17.35
CA LEU A 75 3.76 2.20 17.73
C LEU A 75 3.37 3.53 17.12
N LEU A 76 3.09 3.59 15.81
CA LEU A 76 2.73 4.84 15.15
C LEU A 76 1.36 5.35 15.62
N TYR A 77 0.41 4.44 15.81
CA TYR A 77 -0.91 4.79 16.36
C TYR A 77 -0.80 5.34 17.79
N ARG A 78 -0.07 4.67 18.69
CA ARG A 78 0.11 5.16 20.08
C ARG A 78 0.80 6.52 20.16
N LYS A 79 1.71 6.81 19.24
CA LYS A 79 2.40 8.11 19.17
C LYS A 79 1.57 9.20 18.48
N GLY A 80 0.38 8.89 17.96
CA GLY A 80 -0.43 9.83 17.18
C GLY A 80 0.19 10.27 15.85
N ILE A 81 1.22 9.55 15.39
CA ILE A 81 1.96 9.86 14.15
C ILE A 81 1.31 9.16 12.95
N LYS A 82 0.57 8.07 13.20
CA LYS A 82 -0.11 7.32 12.16
C LYS A 82 -1.04 8.23 11.36
N PHE A 83 -1.01 8.09 10.04
CA PHE A 83 -1.84 8.88 9.14
C PHE A 83 -3.32 8.79 9.52
N GLY A 84 -3.98 9.95 9.64
CA GLY A 84 -5.38 10.03 10.05
C GLY A 84 -5.66 9.63 11.51
N ASN A 85 -4.63 9.44 12.35
CA ASN A 85 -4.69 9.06 13.76
C ASN A 85 -5.76 7.98 14.06
N ARG A 86 -5.76 6.93 13.24
CA ARG A 86 -6.77 5.87 13.25
C ARG A 86 -6.12 4.51 13.42
N ARG A 87 -6.86 3.57 13.99
CA ARG A 87 -6.46 2.16 14.02
C ARG A 87 -7.13 1.41 12.88
N ASP A 88 -6.39 0.56 12.20
CA ASP A 88 -6.93 -0.22 11.11
C ASP A 88 -7.64 -1.45 11.64
N SER A 89 -8.69 -1.84 10.92
CA SER A 89 -9.35 -3.12 11.12
C SER A 89 -8.46 -4.25 10.60
N LEU A 90 -8.61 -5.45 11.18
CA LEU A 90 -7.84 -6.63 10.77
C LEU A 90 -7.88 -6.87 9.25
N LYS A 91 -9.03 -6.65 8.61
CA LYS A 91 -9.17 -6.84 7.16
C LYS A 91 -8.40 -5.79 6.33
N ASN A 92 -8.25 -4.57 6.84
CA ASN A 92 -7.45 -3.54 6.18
C ASN A 92 -5.97 -3.91 6.28
N SER A 93 -5.52 -4.25 7.48
CA SER A 93 -4.17 -4.77 7.73
C SER A 93 -3.80 -5.94 6.82
N LEU A 94 -4.69 -6.93 6.67
CA LEU A 94 -4.46 -8.07 5.78
C LEU A 94 -4.34 -7.67 4.30
N MET A 95 -5.14 -6.70 3.86
CA MET A 95 -5.07 -6.19 2.49
C MET A 95 -3.78 -5.39 2.25
N ASP A 96 -3.35 -4.61 3.23
CA ASP A 96 -2.11 -3.83 3.16
C ASP A 96 -0.89 -4.75 3.08
N ILE A 97 -0.86 -5.82 3.89
CA ILE A 97 0.12 -6.91 3.78
C ILE A 97 0.09 -7.56 2.39
N PHE A 98 -1.09 -7.84 1.85
CA PHE A 98 -1.25 -8.44 0.53
C PHE A 98 -0.72 -7.53 -0.60
N PHE A 99 -1.07 -6.25 -0.57
CA PHE A 99 -0.58 -5.24 -1.52
C PHE A 99 0.93 -5.04 -1.42
N PHE A 100 1.46 -4.93 -0.20
CA PHE A 100 2.89 -4.88 0.02
C PHE A 100 3.59 -6.11 -0.58
N SER A 101 3.11 -7.31 -0.28
CA SER A 101 3.78 -8.54 -0.72
C SER A 101 3.67 -8.76 -2.23
N SER A 102 2.49 -8.52 -2.82
CA SER A 102 2.26 -8.68 -4.26
C SER A 102 3.06 -7.69 -5.12
N SER A 103 3.21 -6.45 -4.68
CA SER A 103 4.05 -5.46 -5.39
C SER A 103 5.54 -5.83 -5.37
N GLY A 104 6.02 -6.51 -4.34
CA GLY A 104 7.36 -7.11 -4.32
C GLY A 104 7.54 -8.20 -5.39
N VAL A 105 6.51 -9.03 -5.62
CA VAL A 105 6.51 -10.03 -6.70
C VAL A 105 6.53 -9.36 -8.08
N ILE A 106 5.77 -8.27 -8.27
CA ILE A 106 5.80 -7.49 -9.51
C ILE A 106 7.19 -6.90 -9.75
N SER A 107 7.81 -6.33 -8.70
CA SER A 107 9.15 -5.77 -8.76
C SER A 107 10.20 -6.83 -9.11
N MET A 108 10.11 -8.02 -8.49
CA MET A 108 10.92 -9.18 -8.86
C MET A 108 10.79 -9.50 -10.34
N TYR A 109 9.56 -9.70 -10.80
CA TYR A 109 9.29 -10.02 -12.20
C TYR A 109 9.93 -8.98 -13.13
N ASN A 110 9.71 -7.70 -12.86
CA ASN A 110 10.28 -6.62 -13.66
C ASN A 110 11.81 -6.63 -13.66
N LEU A 111 12.45 -6.83 -12.50
CA LEU A 111 13.90 -6.85 -12.38
C LEU A 111 14.53 -8.07 -13.08
N THR A 112 13.87 -9.23 -13.05
CA THR A 112 14.34 -10.44 -13.75
C THR A 112 14.33 -10.31 -15.27
N HIS A 113 13.51 -9.41 -15.84
CA HIS A 113 13.48 -9.11 -17.28
C HIS A 113 14.52 -8.07 -17.70
N GLY A 114 15.34 -7.57 -16.76
CA GLY A 114 16.45 -6.67 -17.00
C GLY A 114 16.18 -5.23 -16.58
N LEU A 115 17.28 -4.47 -16.44
CA LEU A 115 17.26 -3.13 -15.84
C LEU A 115 16.40 -2.13 -16.63
N ILE A 116 16.49 -2.12 -17.96
CA ILE A 116 15.70 -1.18 -18.79
C ILE A 116 14.20 -1.44 -18.61
N TYR A 117 13.79 -2.71 -18.64
CA TYR A 117 12.40 -3.09 -18.42
C TYR A 117 11.95 -2.69 -17.00
N PHE A 118 12.78 -2.93 -15.99
CA PHE A 118 12.54 -2.49 -14.62
C PHE A 118 12.36 -0.96 -14.51
N LEU A 119 13.20 -0.15 -15.15
CA LEU A 119 13.09 1.31 -15.09
C LEU A 119 11.81 1.82 -15.78
N ILE A 120 11.48 1.29 -16.97
CA ILE A 120 10.26 1.66 -17.69
C ILE A 120 9.03 1.26 -16.88
N SER A 121 8.98 0.02 -16.38
CA SER A 121 7.87 -0.45 -15.56
C SER A 121 7.74 0.32 -14.25
N THR A 122 8.86 0.69 -13.61
CA THR A 122 8.85 1.55 -12.41
C THR A 122 8.26 2.93 -12.71
N PHE A 123 8.67 3.55 -13.82
CA PHE A 123 8.12 4.84 -14.24
C PHE A 123 6.61 4.75 -14.46
N LEU A 124 6.14 3.75 -15.19
CA LEU A 124 4.70 3.54 -15.43
C LEU A 124 3.95 3.26 -14.13
N PHE A 125 4.46 2.35 -13.31
CA PHE A 125 3.87 1.96 -12.03
C PHE A 125 3.67 3.15 -11.09
N LEU A 126 4.70 3.98 -10.90
CA LEU A 126 4.60 5.15 -10.02
C LEU A 126 3.60 6.18 -10.52
N ASN A 127 3.59 6.46 -11.83
CA ASN A 127 2.66 7.43 -12.40
C ASN A 127 1.21 6.93 -12.32
N SER A 128 0.97 5.65 -12.65
CA SER A 128 -0.37 5.05 -12.53
C SER A 128 -0.86 5.03 -11.09
N LEU A 129 0.01 4.71 -10.13
CA LEU A 129 -0.36 4.63 -8.73
C LEU A 129 -0.60 6.01 -8.12
N LEU A 130 0.24 7.01 -8.46
CA LEU A 130 0.03 8.39 -8.06
C LEU A 130 -1.30 8.92 -8.59
N PHE A 131 -1.61 8.66 -9.87
CA PHE A 131 -2.89 9.02 -10.45
C PHE A 131 -4.06 8.35 -9.72
N LEU A 132 -3.97 7.05 -9.44
CA LEU A 132 -5.00 6.29 -8.75
C LEU A 132 -5.24 6.80 -7.32
N ILE A 133 -4.17 6.97 -6.53
CA ILE A 133 -4.23 7.54 -5.17
C ILE A 133 -4.87 8.91 -5.22
N THR A 134 -4.46 9.76 -6.17
CA THR A 134 -4.97 11.13 -6.31
C THR A 134 -6.47 11.11 -6.58
N VAL A 135 -6.92 10.40 -7.62
CA VAL A 135 -8.35 10.29 -7.98
C VAL A 135 -9.17 9.72 -6.81
N TYR A 136 -8.65 8.70 -6.14
CA TYR A 136 -9.34 8.06 -5.04
C TYR A 136 -9.41 8.94 -3.79
N ALA A 137 -8.33 9.65 -3.47
CA ALA A 137 -8.27 10.64 -2.41
C ALA A 137 -9.26 11.78 -2.67
N PHE A 138 -9.33 12.31 -3.90
CA PHE A 138 -10.32 13.33 -4.27
C PHE A 138 -11.75 12.85 -4.01
N LYS A 139 -12.06 11.60 -4.40
CA LYS A 139 -13.39 11.00 -4.21
C LYS A 139 -13.76 10.82 -2.74
N ILE A 140 -12.86 10.28 -1.93
CA ILE A 140 -13.16 9.98 -0.51
C ILE A 140 -13.02 11.22 0.37
N LEU A 141 -11.94 11.97 0.22
CA LEU A 141 -11.60 13.06 1.12
C LEU A 141 -12.37 14.35 0.80
N GLY A 142 -13.20 14.34 -0.24
CA GLY A 142 -14.14 15.43 -0.51
C GLY A 142 -13.45 16.75 -0.77
N PHE A 143 -12.29 16.73 -1.44
CA PHE A 143 -11.79 17.93 -2.10
C PHE A 143 -12.80 18.30 -3.18
N SER A 144 -13.80 19.09 -2.81
CA SER A 144 -14.74 19.71 -3.73
C SER A 144 -13.92 20.33 -4.85
N SER A 145 -14.16 19.91 -6.10
CA SER A 145 -13.51 20.54 -7.23
C SER A 145 -13.70 22.06 -7.11
N PRO A 146 -12.69 22.89 -7.40
CA PRO A 146 -12.88 24.34 -7.49
C PRO A 146 -14.09 24.69 -8.39
N LEU A 147 -14.39 23.82 -9.37
CA LEU A 147 -15.53 23.88 -10.27
C LEU A 147 -16.91 23.76 -9.59
N SER A 148 -17.05 23.06 -8.46
CA SER A 148 -18.35 22.99 -7.75
C SER A 148 -18.69 24.27 -6.99
N LYS A 149 -17.69 25.12 -6.72
CA LYS A 149 -17.90 26.48 -6.18
C LYS A 149 -18.25 27.49 -7.27
N LEU A 150 -17.79 27.26 -8.52
CA LEU A 150 -18.11 28.11 -9.67
C LEU A 150 -19.55 27.96 -10.18
N LYS A 151 -20.24 26.85 -9.87
CA LYS A 151 -21.66 26.65 -10.24
C LYS A 151 -22.66 27.32 -9.29
N LYS A 152 -22.20 28.00 -8.23
CA LYS A 152 -23.06 28.68 -7.23
C LYS A 152 -23.10 30.20 -7.36
N ASN A 153 -22.43 30.77 -8.36
CA ASN A 153 -22.52 32.17 -8.75
C ASN A 153 -23.10 32.28 -10.16
#